data_AF-A0A165MQS8-F1
#
_entry.id   AF-A0A165MQS8-F1
#
_cell.length_a   1.000
_cell.length_b   1.000
_cell.length_c   1.000
_cell.angle_alpha   90.00
_cell.angle_beta   90.00
_cell.angle_gamma   90.00
#
_symmetry.space_group_name_H-M   'P 1'
#
loop_
_entity.id
_entity.type
_entity.pdbx_description
1 polymer ?
#
loop_
_entity_poly.entity_id
_entity_poly.type
_entity_poly.pdbx_seq_one_letter_code
_entity_poly.pdbx_strand_id
1 'polypeptide(L)' 'MELRTLVSDHLPNAVVAAAIFTLYNAYTDGISDPVTIGFEFISYVIAIFIGFVVITPILDKVFDSVTT' A
#
# COMPACT_ATOMS: atom_id res chain seq x y z
N MET A 1 -0.16 17.09 6.72
CA MET A 1 -1.29 16.19 7.04
C MET A 1 -1.12 15.64 8.44
N GLU A 2 -2.19 15.51 9.21
CA GLU A 2 -2.13 14.77 10.47
C GLU A 2 -1.88 13.29 10.17
N LEU A 3 -1.02 12.63 10.95
CA LEU A 3 -0.67 11.22 10.77
C LEU A 3 -1.93 10.32 10.81
N ARG A 4 -2.92 10.68 11.62
CA ARG A 4 -4.22 10.01 11.69
C ARG A 4 -4.98 10.03 10.37
N THR A 5 -4.95 11.14 9.63
CA THR A 5 -5.62 11.28 8.33
C THR A 5 -4.94 10.42 7.27
N LEU A 6 -3.60 10.44 7.22
CA LEU A 6 -2.83 9.58 6.32
C LEU A 6 -3.12 8.09 6.55
N VAL A 7 -3.18 7.68 7.81
CA VAL A 7 -3.53 6.30 8.18
C VAL A 7 -4.95 5.98 7.76
N SER A 8 -5.92 6.84 8.06
CA SER A 8 -7.33 6.63 7.69
C SER A 8 -7.53 6.51 6.17
N ASP A 9 -6.84 7.34 5.39
CA ASP A 9 -7.09 7.49 3.95
C ASP A 9 -6.32 6.46 3.12
N HIS A 10 -5.13 6.05 3.56
CA HIS A 10 -4.25 5.19 2.77
C HIS A 10 -4.09 3.77 3.31
N LEU A 11 -4.25 3.54 4.62
CA LEU A 11 -4.06 2.20 5.20
C LEU A 11 -5.09 1.19 4.66
N PRO A 12 -6.40 1.49 4.55
CA PRO A 12 -7.37 0.54 3.99
C PRO A 12 -7.03 0.15 2.54
N ASN A 13 -6.64 1.12 1.72
CA ASN A 13 -6.25 0.89 0.32
C ASN A 13 -4.96 0.05 0.23
N ALA A 14 -3.98 0.31 1.09
CA ALA A 14 -2.76 -0.49 1.18
C ALA A 14 -3.04 -1.94 1.61
N VAL A 15 -3.95 -2.15 2.56
CA VAL A 15 -4.39 -3.47 3.01
C VAL A 15 -5.04 -4.26 1.88
N VAL A 16 -5.96 -3.65 1.12
CA VAL A 16 -6.62 -4.31 -0.01
C VAL A 16 -5.61 -4.68 -1.09
N ALA A 17 -4.72 -3.75 -1.47
CA ALA A 17 -3.70 -4.01 -2.48
C ALA A 17 -2.73 -5.11 -2.04
N ALA A 18 -2.26 -5.07 -0.79
CA ALA A 18 -1.39 -6.10 -0.22
C ALA A 18 -2.07 -7.47 -0.20
N ALA A 19 -3.36 -7.55 0.11
CA ALA A 19 -4.11 -8.79 0.07
C ALA A 19 -4.13 -9.39 -1.34
N ILE A 20 -4.36 -8.57 -2.37
CA ILE A 20 -4.33 -9.00 -3.78
C ILE A 20 -2.94 -9.55 -4.15
N PHE A 21 -1.87 -8.81 -3.84
CA PHE A 21 -0.50 -9.24 -4.14
C PHE A 21 -0.12 -10.54 -3.42
N THR A 22 -0.46 -10.63 -2.13
CA THR A 22 -0.15 -11.82 -1.34
C THR A 22 -0.89 -13.04 -1.88
N LEU A 23 -2.18 -12.91 -2.22
CA LEU A 23 -2.96 -14.01 -2.80
C LEU A 23 -2.43 -14.41 -4.17
N TYR A 24 -2.05 -13.43 -5.00
CA TYR A 24 -1.46 -13.69 -6.30
C TYR A 24 -0.16 -14.49 -6.17
N ASN A 25 0.78 -14.04 -5.32
CA ASN A 25 2.05 -14.72 -5.13
C ASN A 25 1.88 -16.10 -4.48
N ALA A 26 1.00 -16.24 -3.49
CA ALA A 26 0.70 -17.53 -2.89
C ALA A 26 0.19 -18.53 -3.93
N TYR A 27 -0.60 -18.05 -4.91
CA TYR A 27 -1.10 -18.87 -6.00
C TYR A 27 -0.02 -19.20 -7.06
N THR A 28 0.80 -18.23 -7.47
CA THR A 28 1.79 -18.42 -8.55
C THR A 28 3.05 -19.14 -8.10
N ASP A 29 3.53 -18.83 -6.89
CA ASP A 29 4.80 -19.31 -6.38
C ASP A 29 4.62 -20.58 -5.53
N GLY A 30 3.38 -21.06 -5.40
CA GLY A 30 3.04 -22.25 -4.61
C GLY A 30 3.30 -22.09 -3.11
N ILE A 31 3.42 -20.84 -2.64
CA ILE A 31 3.69 -20.56 -1.23
C ILE A 31 2.44 -20.93 -0.42
N SER A 32 2.60 -21.92 0.44
CA SER A 32 1.54 -22.44 1.31
C SER A 32 1.88 -22.37 2.80
N ASP A 33 3.10 -21.93 3.13
CA ASP A 33 3.52 -21.70 4.51
C ASP A 33 2.83 -20.44 5.08
N PRO A 34 1.97 -20.56 6.11
CA PRO A 34 1.21 -19.44 6.66
C PRO A 34 2.09 -18.33 7.25
N VAL A 35 3.28 -18.68 7.74
CA VAL A 35 4.23 -17.71 8.32
C VAL A 35 4.80 -16.82 7.22
N THR A 36 5.24 -17.42 6.11
CA THR A 36 5.74 -16.70 4.93
C THR A 36 4.66 -15.81 4.34
N ILE A 37 3.43 -16.31 4.18
CA ILE A 37 2.28 -15.54 3.68
C ILE A 37 2.01 -14.32 4.57
N GLY A 38 2.01 -14.51 5.89
CA GLY A 38 1.79 -13.42 6.84
C GLY A 38 2.89 -12.34 6.78
N PHE A 39 4.15 -12.77 6.67
CA PHE A 39 5.29 -11.87 6.57
C PHE A 39 5.27 -11.05 5.27
N GLU A 40 5.00 -11.71 4.13
CA GLU A 40 4.86 -11.03 2.84
C GLU A 40 3.71 -10.03 2.85
N PHE A 41 2.55 -10.43 3.36
CA PHE A 41 1.39 -9.54 3.46
C PHE A 41 1.72 -8.26 4.23
N ILE A 42 2.29 -8.37 5.44
CA ILE A 42 2.66 -7.21 6.25
C ILE A 42 3.70 -6.36 5.51
N SER A 43 4.68 -6.99 4.86
CA SER A 43 5.70 -6.29 4.09
C SER A 43 5.08 -5.49 2.93
N TYR A 44 4.12 -6.06 2.21
CA TYR A 44 3.39 -5.36 1.16
C TYR A 44 2.54 -4.22 1.70
N VAL A 45 1.83 -4.41 2.82
CA VAL A 45 1.04 -3.33 3.44
C VAL A 45 1.94 -2.13 3.76
N ILE A 46 3.09 -2.37 4.39
CA ILE A 46 4.04 -1.31 4.76
C ILE A 46 4.56 -0.60 3.51
N ALA A 47 5.03 -1.36 2.51
CA ALA A 47 5.60 -0.79 1.29
C ALA A 47 4.58 0.05 0.50
N ILE A 48 3.36 -0.46 0.32
CA ILE A 48 2.30 0.23 -0.42
C ILE A 48 1.82 1.46 0.35
N PHE A 49 1.66 1.35 1.67
CA PHE A 49 1.27 2.50 2.51
C PHE A 49 2.29 3.63 2.44
N ILE A 50 3.59 3.32 2.55
CA ILE A 50 4.66 4.31 2.37
C ILE A 50 4.59 4.92 0.96
N GLY A 51 4.35 4.11 -0.06
CA GLY A 51 4.15 4.57 -1.44
C GLY A 51 3.04 5.62 -1.53
N PHE A 52 1.86 5.36 -0.97
CA PHE A 52 0.77 6.33 -0.93
C PHE A 52 1.15 7.62 -0.19
N VAL A 53 1.70 7.49 1.03
CA VAL A 53 2.09 8.65 1.86
C VAL A 53 3.10 9.56 1.16
N VAL A 54 4.03 8.98 0.39
CA VAL A 54 5.07 9.74 -0.33
C VAL A 54 4.53 10.32 -1.64
N ILE A 55 3.73 9.57 -2.39
CA ILE A 55 3.27 9.94 -3.74
C ILE A 55 2.14 10.97 -3.69
N THR A 56 1.20 10.87 -2.75
CA THR A 56 0.06 11.79 -2.62
C THR A 56 0.46 13.28 -2.59
N PRO A 57 1.37 13.75 -1.72
CA PRO A 57 1.74 15.17 -1.70
C PRO A 57 2.49 15.61 -2.97
N ILE A 58 3.16 14.70 -3.68
CA ILE A 58 3.82 14.98 -4.95
C ILE A 58 2.76 15.20 -6.04
N LEU A 59 1.76 14.31 -6.13
CA LEU A 59 0.64 14.43 -7.06
C LEU A 59 -0.15 15.72 -6.82
N ASP A 60 -0.49 16.02 -5.56
CA ASP A 60 -1.23 17.23 -5.20
C ASP A 60 -0.52 18.49 -5.71
N LYS A 61 0.80 18.58 -5.48
CA LYS A 61 1.61 19.70 -5.97
C LYS A 61 1.65 19.78 -7.50
N VAL A 62 1.73 18.65 -8.19
CA VAL A 62 1.74 18.61 -9.66
C VAL A 62 0.40 19.07 -10.22
N PHE A 63 -0.72 18.60 -9.66
CA PHE A 63 -2.06 19.00 -10.13
C PHE A 63 -2.41 20.45 -9.79
N ASP A 64 -2.00 20.96 -8.63
CA ASP A 64 -2.14 22.40 -8.30
C ASP A 64 -1.37 23.28 -9.30
N SER A 65 -0.15 22.86 -9.68
CA SER A 65 0.69 23.58 -10.64
C SER A 65 0.12 23.60 -12.06
N VAL A 66 -0.73 22.64 -12.44
CA VAL A 66 -1.34 22.57 -13.79
C VAL A 66 -2.61 23.40 -13.86
N THR A 67 -3.25 23.67 -12.73
CA THR A 67 -4.53 24.39 -12.66
C THR A 67 -4.36 25.92 -12.59
N THR A 68 -3.14 26.42 -12.45
CA THR A 68 -2.79 27.86 -12.43
C THR A 68 -2.10 28.28 -13.72
#